data_AF-A0A139SPZ0-F1
#
_entry.id   AF-A0A139SPZ0-F1
#
_cell.length_a   1.000
_cell.length_b   1.000
_cell.length_c   1.000
_cell.angle_alpha   90.00
_cell.angle_beta   90.00
_cell.angle_gamma   90.00
#
_symmetry.space_group_name_H-M   'P 1'
#
loop_
_entity.id
_entity.type
_entity.pdbx_description
1 polymer ?
#
loop_
_entity_poly.entity_id
_entity_poly.type
_entity_poly.pdbx_seq_one_letter_code
_entity_poly.pdbx_strand_id
1 'polypeptide(L)'
;MDSDLLFFKRPDCLLNWYDNPQCPLRAEDIANAYGYPLNMLAELSGYSSVPERVNAGLLGLRSEDFDWDKMEYWCRELLARQGPSYYQEQALLAMLLAGRACIVPDEKQYLIRPEPPEALRCEAVMHHYVAESRRWYYQHNWRRFGVPQNNRKLINSTVS
;
A
#
# COMPACT_ATOMS: atom_id res chain seq x y z
N MET A 1 3.67 -4.66 -5.06
CA MET A 1 3.81 -5.18 -3.69
C MET A 1 5.19 -4.82 -3.22
N ASP A 2 5.28 -4.04 -2.15
CA ASP A 2 6.56 -3.66 -1.55
C ASP A 2 7.19 -4.80 -0.76
N SER A 3 8.52 -4.76 -0.64
CA SER A 3 9.31 -5.80 0.03
C SER A 3 9.20 -5.77 1.56
N ASP A 4 8.76 -4.65 2.14
CA ASP A 4 8.56 -4.46 3.58
C ASP A 4 7.09 -4.71 3.99
N LEU A 5 6.36 -5.51 3.20
CA LEU A 5 5.06 -6.10 3.54
C LEU A 5 5.23 -7.49 4.16
N LEU A 6 4.57 -7.75 5.29
CA LEU A 6 4.45 -9.11 5.83
C LEU A 6 2.98 -9.52 5.98
N PHE A 7 2.67 -10.75 5.60
CA PHE A 7 1.36 -11.37 5.79
C PHE A 7 1.39 -12.35 6.97
N PHE A 8 0.60 -12.09 8.00
CA PHE A 8 0.51 -12.94 9.19
C PHE A 8 -0.67 -13.91 9.16
N LYS A 9 -1.61 -13.69 8.25
CA LYS A 9 -2.73 -14.57 7.93
C LYS A 9 -2.85 -14.73 6.42
N ARG A 10 -3.69 -15.67 5.98
CA ARG A 10 -3.99 -15.86 4.55
C ARG A 10 -4.68 -14.61 3.99
N PRO A 11 -4.20 -13.99 2.89
CA PRO A 11 -4.77 -12.76 2.36
C PRO A 11 -5.88 -13.02 1.33
N ASP A 12 -7.02 -13.54 1.79
CA ASP A 12 -8.10 -13.96 0.90
C ASP A 12 -8.61 -12.85 -0.03
N CYS A 13 -8.61 -11.58 0.41
CA CYS A 13 -8.99 -10.46 -0.45
C CYS A 13 -8.09 -10.34 -1.70
N LEU A 14 -6.77 -10.50 -1.55
CA LEU A 14 -5.81 -10.42 -2.66
C LEU A 14 -5.88 -11.67 -3.54
N LEU A 15 -6.07 -12.84 -2.93
CA LEU A 15 -6.18 -14.10 -3.68
C LEU A 15 -7.45 -14.12 -4.53
N ASN A 16 -8.59 -13.70 -3.97
CA ASN A 16 -9.83 -13.56 -4.71
C ASN A 16 -9.72 -12.53 -5.83
N TRP A 17 -8.99 -11.42 -5.61
CA TRP A 17 -8.70 -10.46 -6.66
C TRP A 17 -7.83 -11.05 -7.76
N TYR A 18 -6.78 -11.79 -7.40
CA TYR A 18 -5.86 -12.43 -8.34
C TYR A 18 -6.58 -13.45 -9.24
N ASP A 19 -7.50 -14.23 -8.66
CA ASP A 19 -8.28 -15.23 -9.40
C ASP A 19 -9.29 -14.58 -10.36
N ASN A 20 -9.74 -13.35 -10.09
CA ASN A 20 -10.74 -12.65 -10.89
C ASN A 20 -10.61 -11.11 -10.84
N PRO A 21 -9.62 -10.50 -11.53
CA PRO A 21 -9.32 -9.08 -11.41
C PRO A 21 -10.25 -8.20 -12.26
N GLN A 22 -11.48 -7.99 -11.80
CA GLN A 22 -12.51 -7.22 -12.53
C GLN A 22 -12.34 -5.70 -12.41
N CYS A 23 -11.71 -5.23 -11.34
CA CYS A 23 -11.38 -3.82 -11.12
C CYS A 23 -10.05 -3.70 -10.34
N PRO A 24 -9.43 -2.52 -10.30
CA PRO A 24 -8.21 -2.32 -9.52
C PRO A 24 -8.38 -2.65 -8.03
N LEU A 25 -7.31 -3.13 -7.41
CA LEU A 25 -7.20 -3.24 -5.95
C LEU A 25 -6.19 -2.21 -5.45
N ARG A 26 -6.50 -1.51 -4.36
CA ARG A 26 -5.57 -0.60 -3.71
C ARG A 26 -5.71 -0.67 -2.20
N ALA A 27 -4.61 -0.60 -1.47
CA ALA A 27 -4.65 -0.30 -0.03
C ALA A 27 -4.88 1.20 0.22
N GLU A 28 -5.40 1.50 1.40
CA GLU A 28 -5.46 2.88 1.91
C GLU A 28 -4.23 3.21 2.74
N ASP A 29 -3.63 4.36 2.45
CA ASP A 29 -2.54 4.94 3.19
C ASP A 29 -3.05 5.68 4.44
N ILE A 30 -2.14 6.00 5.35
CA ILE A 30 -2.44 6.76 6.58
C ILE A 30 -2.71 8.25 6.30
N ALA A 31 -2.29 8.75 5.14
CA ALA A 31 -2.39 10.15 4.76
C ALA A 31 -2.40 10.33 3.23
N ASN A 32 -2.85 11.50 2.78
CA ASN A 32 -2.72 11.92 1.39
C ASN A 32 -1.26 12.31 1.09
N ALA A 33 -0.45 11.32 0.71
CA ALA A 33 0.97 11.49 0.40
C ALA A 33 1.21 11.42 -1.12
N TYR A 34 0.86 12.48 -1.84
CA TYR A 34 1.10 12.58 -3.30
C TYR A 34 2.18 13.61 -3.64
N GLY A 35 2.47 14.53 -2.73
CA GLY A 35 3.42 15.63 -2.94
C GLY A 35 2.99 16.62 -4.04
N TYR A 36 1.73 16.58 -4.47
CA TYR A 36 1.11 17.49 -5.43
C TYR A 36 -0.31 17.84 -4.99
N PRO A 37 -0.85 19.02 -5.36
CA PRO A 37 -2.23 19.41 -5.04
C PRO A 37 -3.27 18.50 -5.68
N LEU A 38 -4.31 18.09 -4.94
CA LEU A 38 -5.36 17.18 -5.44
C LEU A 38 -6.13 17.74 -6.64
N ASN A 39 -6.39 19.06 -6.66
CA ASN A 39 -7.07 19.72 -7.78
C ASN A 39 -6.27 19.64 -9.08
N MET A 40 -4.95 19.73 -8.99
CA MET A 40 -4.05 19.58 -10.14
C MET A 40 -4.03 18.13 -10.66
N LEU A 41 -4.01 17.14 -9.76
CA LEU A 41 -4.09 15.73 -10.16
C LEU A 41 -5.43 15.41 -10.84
N ALA A 42 -6.53 15.96 -10.29
CA ALA A 42 -7.86 15.85 -10.88
C ALA A 42 -7.90 16.46 -12.29
N GLU A 43 -7.44 17.71 -12.44
CA GLU A 43 -7.31 18.42 -13.73
C GLU A 43 -6.55 17.59 -14.76
N LEU A 44 -5.33 17.17 -14.44
CA LEU A 44 -4.47 16.42 -15.38
C LEU A 44 -5.04 15.03 -15.71
N SER A 45 -5.77 14.41 -14.77
CA SER A 45 -6.40 13.11 -15.01
C SER A 45 -7.67 13.20 -15.86
N GLY A 46 -8.27 14.39 -15.97
CA GLY A 46 -9.53 14.63 -16.67
C GLY A 46 -10.78 14.31 -15.83
N TYR A 47 -10.64 14.17 -14.51
CA TYR A 47 -11.73 13.83 -13.59
C TYR A 47 -11.98 14.96 -12.57
N SER A 48 -13.14 14.96 -11.94
CA SER A 48 -13.47 15.93 -10.89
C SER A 48 -12.69 15.72 -9.59
N SER A 49 -12.19 14.50 -9.35
CA SER A 49 -11.34 14.17 -8.20
C SER A 49 -10.48 12.94 -8.51
N VAL A 50 -9.41 12.77 -7.72
CA VAL A 50 -8.63 11.53 -7.62
C VAL A 50 -8.93 10.84 -6.30
N PRO A 51 -8.83 9.49 -6.22
CA PRO A 51 -8.93 8.80 -4.93
C PRO A 51 -7.92 9.34 -3.93
N GLU A 52 -8.35 9.46 -2.69
CA GLU A 52 -7.52 9.84 -1.56
C GLU A 52 -6.82 8.63 -0.95
N ARG A 53 -5.67 8.88 -0.31
CA ARG A 53 -4.88 7.93 0.47
C ARG A 53 -4.56 6.65 -0.33
N VAL A 54 -4.17 6.76 -1.59
CA VAL A 54 -3.69 5.59 -2.35
C VAL A 54 -2.32 5.18 -1.81
N ASN A 55 -2.19 3.93 -1.34
CA ASN A 55 -0.89 3.37 -0.98
C ASN A 55 -0.32 2.56 -2.15
N ALA A 56 0.86 2.94 -2.66
CA ALA A 56 1.51 2.25 -3.78
C ALA A 56 2.04 0.85 -3.39
N GLY A 57 2.31 0.63 -2.10
CA GLY A 57 2.93 -0.62 -1.66
C GLY A 57 2.04 -1.84 -1.83
N LEU A 58 0.72 -1.69 -1.78
CA LEU A 58 -0.23 -2.74 -2.14
C LEU A 58 -1.23 -2.25 -3.18
N LEU A 59 -0.95 -2.63 -4.43
CA LEU A 59 -1.75 -2.31 -5.59
C LEU A 59 -1.92 -3.55 -6.48
N GLY A 60 -3.14 -3.77 -6.95
CA GLY A 60 -3.48 -4.73 -7.98
C GLY A 60 -4.03 -4.02 -9.22
N LEU A 61 -3.33 -4.14 -10.33
CA LEU A 61 -3.74 -3.61 -11.63
C LEU A 61 -3.54 -4.69 -12.71
N ARG A 62 -4.30 -4.59 -13.80
CA ARG A 62 -4.00 -5.34 -15.01
C ARG A 62 -2.98 -4.56 -15.83
N SER A 63 -2.06 -5.23 -16.49
CA SER A 63 -1.08 -4.56 -17.36
C SER A 63 -1.75 -3.75 -18.49
N GLU A 64 -2.91 -4.21 -18.95
CA GLU A 64 -3.75 -3.53 -19.95
C GLU A 64 -4.32 -2.19 -19.46
N ASP A 65 -4.34 -1.94 -18.14
CA ASP A 65 -4.80 -0.67 -17.58
C ASP A 65 -3.80 0.47 -17.81
N PHE A 66 -2.55 0.16 -18.17
CA PHE A 66 -1.49 1.15 -18.35
C PHE A 66 -1.47 1.72 -19.77
N ASP A 67 -1.90 2.98 -19.89
CA ASP A 67 -1.56 3.84 -21.01
C ASP A 67 -0.22 4.52 -20.72
N TRP A 68 0.87 3.96 -21.27
CA TRP A 68 2.23 4.42 -21.00
C TRP A 68 2.49 5.84 -21.50
N ASP A 69 1.91 6.22 -22.64
CA ASP A 69 2.06 7.56 -23.20
C ASP A 69 1.40 8.60 -22.28
N LYS A 70 0.22 8.26 -21.74
CA LYS A 70 -0.48 9.10 -20.76
C LYS A 70 0.28 9.20 -19.44
N MET A 71 0.84 8.10 -18.96
CA MET A 71 1.66 8.09 -17.73
C MET A 71 2.91 8.96 -17.89
N GLU A 72 3.63 8.85 -19.01
CA GLU A 72 4.80 9.68 -19.29
C GLU A 72 4.43 11.17 -19.42
N TYR A 73 3.30 11.47 -20.08
CA TYR A 73 2.76 12.83 -20.14
C TYR A 73 2.51 13.41 -18.75
N TRP A 74 1.80 12.67 -17.88
CA TRP A 74 1.54 13.11 -16.50
C TRP A 74 2.83 13.30 -15.70
N CYS A 75 3.80 12.38 -15.80
CA CYS A 75 5.12 12.54 -15.18
C CYS A 75 5.76 13.88 -15.56
N ARG A 76 5.79 14.17 -16.87
CA ARG A 76 6.40 15.40 -17.39
C ARG A 76 5.65 16.65 -16.91
N GLU A 77 4.33 16.65 -16.94
CA GLU A 77 3.53 17.80 -16.47
C GLU A 77 3.69 18.06 -14.98
N LEU A 78 3.70 17.02 -14.15
CA LEU A 78 3.93 17.15 -12.71
C LEU A 78 5.32 17.75 -12.42
N LEU A 79 6.35 17.22 -13.08
CA LEU A 79 7.72 17.72 -12.96
C LEU A 79 7.85 19.17 -13.42
N ALA A 80 7.26 19.52 -14.57
CA ALA A 80 7.35 20.86 -15.13
C ALA A 80 6.66 21.92 -14.26
N ARG A 81 5.50 21.57 -13.66
CA ARG A 81 4.67 22.54 -12.92
C ARG A 81 5.04 22.65 -11.43
N GLN A 82 5.48 21.57 -10.80
CA GLN A 82 5.69 21.51 -9.33
C GLN A 82 7.06 20.93 -8.93
N GLY A 83 7.83 20.40 -9.89
CA GLY A 83 9.11 19.77 -9.63
C GLY A 83 9.01 18.29 -9.21
N PRO A 84 10.17 17.66 -8.91
CA PRO A 84 10.22 16.28 -8.47
C PRO A 84 9.63 16.10 -7.07
N SER A 85 9.00 14.96 -6.85
CA SER A 85 8.44 14.58 -5.56
C SER A 85 8.79 13.13 -5.25
N TYR A 86 9.15 12.86 -4.00
CA TYR A 86 9.34 11.50 -3.50
C TYR A 86 8.07 10.64 -3.65
N TYR A 87 6.90 11.28 -3.65
CA TYR A 87 5.59 10.63 -3.70
C TYR A 87 4.98 10.57 -5.11
N GLN A 88 5.79 10.81 -6.15
CA GLN A 88 5.29 10.91 -7.53
C GLN A 88 4.61 9.62 -8.00
N GLU A 89 5.12 8.45 -7.61
CA GLU A 89 4.48 7.17 -7.93
C GLU A 89 3.03 7.11 -7.39
N GLN A 90 2.81 7.44 -6.11
CA GLN A 90 1.47 7.47 -5.52
C GLN A 90 0.54 8.47 -6.22
N ALA A 91 1.07 9.62 -6.64
CA ALA A 91 0.30 10.61 -7.38
C ALA A 91 -0.16 10.08 -8.75
N LEU A 92 0.74 9.46 -9.51
CA LEU A 92 0.42 8.88 -10.81
C LEU A 92 -0.59 7.75 -10.69
N LEU A 93 -0.44 6.89 -9.67
CA LEU A 93 -1.41 5.84 -9.39
C LEU A 93 -2.78 6.41 -9.00
N ALA A 94 -2.84 7.47 -8.20
CA ALA A 94 -4.10 8.14 -7.89
C ALA A 94 -4.78 8.69 -9.17
N MET A 95 -4.01 9.29 -10.09
CA MET A 95 -4.53 9.76 -11.37
C MET A 95 -5.01 8.62 -12.28
N LEU A 96 -4.29 7.49 -12.31
CA LEU A 96 -4.66 6.29 -13.06
C LEU A 96 -5.96 5.66 -12.54
N LEU A 97 -6.20 5.75 -11.23
CA LEU A 97 -7.38 5.21 -10.56
C LEU A 97 -8.56 6.20 -10.53
N ALA A 98 -8.37 7.43 -11.01
CA ALA A 98 -9.42 8.44 -11.04
C ALA A 98 -10.64 7.97 -11.86
N GLY A 99 -11.83 8.17 -11.29
CA GLY A 99 -13.09 7.72 -11.90
C GLY A 99 -13.33 6.21 -11.91
N ARG A 100 -12.45 5.39 -11.32
CA ARG A 100 -12.58 3.92 -11.32
C ARG A 100 -13.05 3.42 -9.95
N ALA A 101 -13.97 2.46 -9.97
CA ALA A 101 -14.24 1.65 -8.79
C ALA A 101 -13.02 0.79 -8.45
N CYS A 102 -12.69 0.67 -7.17
CA CYS A 102 -11.57 -0.13 -6.69
C CYS A 102 -12.04 -1.07 -5.58
N ILE A 103 -11.45 -2.26 -5.51
CA ILE A 103 -11.45 -3.08 -4.29
C ILE A 103 -10.48 -2.44 -3.31
N VAL A 104 -10.99 -2.15 -2.11
CA VAL A 104 -10.22 -1.60 -1.01
C VAL A 104 -10.25 -2.63 0.13
N PRO A 105 -9.13 -3.31 0.44
CA PRO A 105 -9.07 -4.22 1.57
C PRO A 105 -9.36 -3.48 2.88
N ASP A 106 -9.95 -4.18 3.86
CA ASP A 106 -10.26 -3.61 5.18
C ASP A 106 -8.98 -3.04 5.83
N GLU A 107 -8.96 -1.72 6.08
CA GLU A 107 -7.84 -1.01 6.67
C GLU A 107 -7.43 -1.59 8.04
N LYS A 108 -8.34 -2.25 8.76
CA LYS A 108 -8.04 -2.93 10.04
C LYS A 108 -7.33 -4.26 9.88
N GLN A 109 -7.41 -4.87 8.69
CA GLN A 109 -6.75 -6.13 8.35
C GLN A 109 -5.50 -5.93 7.49
N TYR A 110 -5.43 -4.82 6.74
CA TYR A 110 -4.34 -4.47 5.84
C TYR A 110 -3.70 -3.17 6.30
N LEU A 111 -2.94 -3.23 7.40
CA LEU A 111 -2.48 -2.06 8.11
C LEU A 111 -1.22 -1.46 7.49
N ILE A 112 -1.28 -0.15 7.20
CA ILE A 112 -0.12 0.65 6.86
C ILE A 112 0.43 1.28 8.14
N ARG A 113 1.76 1.21 8.33
CA ARG A 113 2.46 1.75 9.50
C ARG A 113 1.90 1.22 10.83
N PRO A 114 1.96 -0.10 11.11
CA PRO A 114 1.40 -0.66 12.34
C PRO A 114 2.06 -0.09 13.60
N GLU A 115 1.25 0.14 14.62
CA GLU A 115 1.68 0.61 15.95
C GLU A 115 1.37 -0.44 17.03
N PRO A 116 2.08 -0.44 18.17
CA PRO A 116 1.69 -1.25 19.32
C PRO A 116 0.26 -0.94 19.81
N PRO A 117 -0.49 -1.94 20.30
CA PRO A 117 -0.04 -3.31 20.53
C PRO A 117 0.00 -4.17 19.26
N GLU A 118 -0.65 -3.75 18.18
CA GLU A 118 -0.81 -4.56 16.97
C GLU A 118 0.52 -4.90 16.29
N ALA A 119 1.44 -3.93 16.18
CA ALA A 119 2.77 -4.17 15.63
C ALA A 119 3.55 -5.30 16.34
N LEU A 120 3.19 -5.62 17.59
CA LEU A 120 3.79 -6.70 18.37
C LEU A 120 2.92 -7.96 18.39
N ARG A 121 1.59 -7.85 18.25
CA ARG A 121 0.70 -9.02 18.25
C ARG A 121 0.60 -9.67 16.88
N CYS A 122 0.59 -8.85 15.82
CA CYS A 122 0.45 -9.27 14.43
C CYS A 122 -0.84 -10.10 14.22
N GLU A 123 -1.96 -9.54 14.67
CA GLU A 123 -3.29 -10.11 14.50
C GLU A 123 -3.93 -9.70 13.17
N ALA A 124 -3.52 -8.60 12.55
CA ALA A 124 -3.98 -8.22 11.22
C ALA A 124 -3.50 -9.21 10.15
N VAL A 125 -4.14 -9.19 8.97
CA VAL A 125 -3.75 -10.04 7.84
C VAL A 125 -2.39 -9.63 7.29
N MET A 126 -2.18 -8.32 7.11
CA MET A 126 -1.01 -7.74 6.48
C MET A 126 -0.54 -6.50 7.22
N HIS A 127 0.78 -6.34 7.35
CA HIS A 127 1.43 -5.11 7.78
C HIS A 127 2.36 -4.58 6.70
N HIS A 128 2.22 -3.29 6.39
CA HIS A 128 3.19 -2.53 5.59
C HIS A 128 4.06 -1.68 6.53
N TYR A 129 5.34 -2.05 6.64
CA TYR A 129 6.26 -1.41 7.57
C TYR A 129 6.95 -0.19 6.95
N VAL A 130 6.24 0.94 6.94
CA VAL A 130 6.78 2.25 6.52
C VAL A 130 7.24 3.10 7.71
N ALA A 131 8.12 4.07 7.44
CA ALA A 131 8.61 5.04 8.43
C ALA A 131 9.07 4.38 9.76
N GLU A 132 8.62 4.87 10.91
CA GLU A 132 9.05 4.39 12.24
C GLU A 132 8.62 2.95 12.52
N SER A 133 7.58 2.44 11.85
CA SER A 133 7.11 1.08 12.05
C SER A 133 8.13 0.03 11.56
N ARG A 134 9.09 0.41 10.70
CA ARG A 134 10.22 -0.42 10.24
C ARG A 134 11.02 -1.04 11.39
N ARG A 135 11.09 -0.37 12.55
CA ARG A 135 11.75 -0.92 13.74
C ARG A 135 11.16 -2.28 14.13
N TRP A 136 9.84 -2.44 14.02
CA TRP A 136 9.15 -3.66 14.39
C TRP A 136 9.40 -4.78 13.39
N TYR A 137 9.47 -4.43 12.10
CA TYR A 137 9.91 -5.36 11.05
C TYR A 137 11.27 -5.92 11.42
N TYR A 138 12.30 -5.06 11.54
CA TYR A 138 13.71 -5.47 11.70
C TYR A 138 14.06 -6.10 13.04
N GLN A 139 13.39 -5.71 14.13
CA GLN A 139 13.70 -6.20 15.46
C GLN A 139 12.94 -7.48 15.82
N HIS A 140 11.68 -7.61 15.39
CA HIS A 140 10.77 -8.62 15.93
C HIS A 140 10.09 -9.47 14.85
N ASN A 141 9.45 -8.83 13.88
CA ASN A 141 8.37 -9.47 13.14
C ASN A 141 8.85 -10.37 11.99
N TRP A 142 10.00 -10.06 11.37
CA TRP A 142 10.59 -10.92 10.35
C TRP A 142 10.88 -12.34 10.89
N ARG A 143 11.23 -12.46 12.18
CA ARG A 143 11.57 -13.74 12.84
C ARG A 143 10.38 -14.69 13.01
N ARG A 144 9.15 -14.19 12.82
CA ARG A 144 7.94 -15.02 12.90
C ARG A 144 7.82 -16.00 11.74
N PHE A 145 8.63 -15.79 10.70
CA PHE A 145 8.77 -16.60 9.51
C PHE A 145 10.14 -17.31 9.58
N GLY A 146 10.14 -18.64 9.48
CA GLY A 146 11.37 -19.45 9.55
C GLY A 146 11.57 -20.26 10.84
N VAL A 147 10.71 -20.11 11.86
CA VAL A 147 10.73 -20.99 13.05
C VAL A 147 9.56 -21.98 12.97
N PRO A 148 9.80 -23.31 13.02
CA PRO A 148 8.74 -24.31 13.07
C PRO A 148 7.77 -24.01 14.23
N GLN A 149 6.46 -24.17 13.98
CA GLN A 149 5.40 -23.76 14.91
C GLN A 149 5.54 -24.33 16.34
N ASN A 150 6.28 -25.42 16.53
CA ASN A 150 6.50 -26.05 17.84
C ASN A 150 7.31 -25.22 18.86
N ASN A 151 8.03 -24.17 18.43
CA ASN A 151 8.86 -23.35 19.34
C ASN A 151 8.25 -21.99 19.73
N ARG A 152 7.04 -21.63 19.25
CA ARG A 152 6.43 -20.31 19.54
C ARG A 152 6.06 -20.09 21.01
N LYS A 153 5.97 -21.15 21.83
CA LYS A 153 5.72 -21.02 23.28
C LYS A 153 6.94 -20.57 24.10
N LEU A 154 8.17 -20.66 23.57
CA LEU A 154 9.40 -20.37 24.31
C LEU A 154 9.89 -18.92 24.18
N ILE A 155 9.39 -18.15 23.20
CA ILE A 155 9.86 -16.78 22.96
C ILE A 155 9.10 -15.76 23.82
N ASN A 156 7.91 -16.10 24.31
CA ASN A 156 7.12 -15.23 25.19
C ASN A 156 7.49 -15.34 26.69
N SER A 157 8.47 -16.19 27.06
CA SER A 157 8.88 -16.41 28.45
C SER A 157 10.19 -15.72 28.85
N THR A 158 10.81 -14.94 27.98
CA THR A 158 12.13 -14.32 28.22
C THR A 158 12.14 -12.79 28.20
N VAL A 159 10.97 -12.16 28.30
CA VAL A 159 10.87 -10.74 28.62
C VAL A 159 9.95 -10.60 29.83
N SER A 160 10.54 -10.73 31.01
CA SER A 160 10.00 -10.36 32.32
C SER A 160 11.13 -9.77 33.14
#